data_AF-A0A820HP32-F1
#
_entry.id   AF-A0A820HP32-F1
#
_cell.length_a   1.000
_cell.length_b   1.000
_cell.length_c   1.000
_cell.angle_alpha   90.00
_cell.angle_beta   90.00
_cell.angle_gamma   90.00
#
_symmetry.space_group_name_H-M   'P 1'
#
loop_
_entity.id
_entity.type
_entity.pdbx_description
1 polymer ?
#
loop_
_entity_poly.entity_id
_entity_poly.type
_entity_poly.pdbx_seq_one_letter_code
_entity_poly.pdbx_strand_id
1 'polypeptide(L)' 'TDDWDRQCLCVILKDFYNLQVAEIVKHKLSSSSFYYVSAKCTHEEYIEFI' A
#
# COMPACT_ATOMS: atom_id res chain seq x y z
N THR A 1 6.20 -14.82 18.02
CA THR A 1 5.81 -15.76 16.97
C THR A 1 4.44 -16.29 17.29
N ASP A 2 3.48 -15.37 17.42
CA ASP A 2 2.08 -15.73 17.60
C ASP A 2 1.48 -16.04 16.22
N ASP A 3 0.55 -16.99 16.14
CA ASP A 3 -0.19 -17.24 14.90
C ASP A 3 -1.02 -16.00 14.50
N TRP A 4 -1.43 -15.19 15.47
CA TRP A 4 -2.05 -13.89 15.23
C TRP A 4 -1.11 -12.90 14.55
N ASP A 5 0.18 -12.86 14.93
CA ASP A 5 1.18 -12.00 14.26
C ASP A 5 1.32 -12.42 12.79
N ARG A 6 1.38 -13.74 12.55
CA ARG A 6 1.50 -14.29 11.19
C ARG A 6 0.28 -13.97 10.35
N GLN A 7 -0.92 -14.14 10.91
CA GLN A 7 -2.17 -13.82 10.21
C GLN A 7 -2.28 -12.33 9.91
N CYS A 8 -1.89 -11.47 10.86
CA CYS A 8 -1.83 -10.02 10.66
C CYS A 8 -0.90 -9.67 9.48
N LEU A 9 0.32 -10.22 9.45
CA LEU A 9 1.25 -10.00 8.35
C LEU A 9 0.72 -10.51 7.00
N CYS A 10 0.07 -11.67 6.97
CA CYS A 10 -0.54 -12.19 5.75
C CYS A 10 -1.65 -11.27 5.20
N VAL A 11 -2.45 -10.66 6.08
CA VAL A 11 -3.47 -9.69 5.68
C VAL A 11 -2.82 -8.43 5.08
N ILE A 12 -1.82 -7.87 5.77
CA ILE A 12 -1.07 -6.69 5.28
C ILE A 12 -0.46 -6.98 3.90
N LEU A 13 0.20 -8.13 3.73
CA LEU A 13 0.78 -8.50 2.44
C LEU A 13 -0.28 -8.66 1.36
N LYS A 14 -1.43 -9.27 1.66
CA LYS A 14 -2.51 -9.44 0.69
C LYS A 14 -3.06 -8.09 0.21
N ASP A 15 -3.21 -7.15 1.15
CA ASP A 15 -3.79 -5.84 0.86
C ASP A 15 -2.82 -4.93 0.07
N PHE A 16 -1.52 -4.98 0.37
CA PHE A 16 -0.54 -4.05 -0.20
C PHE A 16 0.44 -4.65 -1.22
N TYR A 17 0.63 -5.97 -1.25
CA TYR A 17 1.55 -6.65 -2.17
C TYR A 17 0.78 -7.38 -3.27
N ASN A 18 0.15 -6.61 -4.16
CA ASN A 18 -0.58 -7.13 -5.31
C ASN A 18 -0.43 -6.19 -6.53
N LEU A 19 -0.79 -6.69 -7.72
CA LEU A 19 -0.63 -5.95 -8.98
C LEU A 19 -1.46 -4.66 -9.04
N GLN A 20 -2.61 -4.61 -8.37
CA GLN A 20 -3.48 -3.43 -8.40
C GLN A 20 -2.80 -2.20 -7.78
N VAL A 21 -1.99 -2.42 -6.75
CA VAL A 21 -1.20 -1.36 -6.08
C VAL A 21 -0.17 -0.75 -7.05
N ALA A 22 0.38 -1.55 -7.97
CA ALA A 22 1.39 -1.10 -8.93
C ALA A 22 0.80 -0.55 -10.24
N GLU A 23 -0.35 -1.06 -10.69
CA GLU A 23 -0.92 -0.75 -12.01
C GLU A 23 -2.00 0.34 -11.97
N ILE A 24 -2.74 0.47 -10.87
CA ILE A 24 -3.81 1.45 -10.75
C ILE A 24 -3.24 2.79 -10.30
N VAL A 25 -3.29 3.78 -11.18
CA VAL A 25 -2.94 5.17 -10.85
C VAL A 25 -3.81 5.65 -9.68
N LYS A 26 -3.17 6.17 -8.62
CA LYS A 26 -3.84 6.59 -7.39
C LYS A 26 -4.66 5.47 -6.73
N HIS A 27 -4.14 4.24 -6.73
CA HIS A 27 -4.72 3.12 -5.99
C HIS A 27 -4.94 3.52 -4.53
N LYS A 28 -6.16 3.32 -4.00
CA LYS A 28 -6.51 3.71 -2.62
C LYS A 28 -5.96 2.69 -1.64
N LEU A 29 -5.22 3.17 -0.63
CA LEU A 29 -4.63 2.34 0.42
C LEU A 29 -5.52 2.21 1.66
N SER A 30 -6.64 2.95 1.68
CA SER A 30 -7.59 3.01 2.78
C SER A 30 -9.00 3.21 2.24
N SER A 31 -10.00 2.91 3.07
CA SER A 31 -11.39 3.32 2.81
C SER A 31 -11.55 4.84 2.76
N SER A 32 -10.66 5.56 3.44
CA SER A 32 -10.54 7.01 3.28
C SER A 32 -9.86 7.33 1.94
N SER A 33 -10.40 8.29 1.19
CA SER A 33 -9.84 8.66 -0.12
C SER A 33 -8.57 9.53 -0.01
N PHE A 34 -8.03 9.71 1.19
CA PHE A 34 -6.84 10.54 1.45
C PHE A 34 -5.53 9.77 1.23
N TYR A 35 -5.52 8.46 1.48
CA TYR A 35 -4.32 7.64 1.33
C TYR A 35 -4.38 6.86 0.02
N TYR A 36 -3.45 7.16 -0.87
CA TYR A 36 -3.35 6.52 -2.17
C TYR A 36 -1.89 6.42 -2.61
N VAL A 37 -1.63 5.51 -3.54
CA VAL A 37 -0.30 5.36 -4.16
C VAL A 37 -0.05 6.56 -5.07
N SER A 38 1.06 7.27 -4.84
CA SER A 38 1.45 8.39 -5.70
C SER A 38 1.45 7.98 -7.17
N ALA A 39 0.95 8.84 -8.05
CA ALA A 39 0.90 8.57 -9.49
C ALA A 39 2.30 8.52 -10.13
N LYS A 40 3.32 8.93 -9.38
CA LYS A 40 4.70 8.98 -9.82
C LYS A 40 5.53 8.01 -8.98
N CYS A 41 6.46 7.32 -9.64
CA CYS A 41 7.15 6.17 -9.07
C CYS A 41 8.61 6.45 -8.68
N THR A 42 9.02 7.71 -8.51
CA THR A 42 10.38 8.03 -8.05
C THR A 42 10.44 8.08 -6.52
N HIS A 43 11.59 7.74 -5.97
CA HIS A 43 11.78 7.68 -4.51
C HIS A 43 11.61 9.06 -3.86
N GLU A 44 12.17 10.09 -4.47
CA GLU A 44 12.13 11.48 -4.00
C GLU A 44 10.69 12.01 -3.93
N GLU A 45 9.86 11.67 -4.90
CA GLU A 45 8.46 12.09 -4.92
C GLU A 45 7.62 11.36 -3.87
N TYR A 46 7.97 10.11 -3.54
CA TYR A 46 7.36 9.43 -2.40
C TYR A 46 7.75 10.09 -1.08
N ILE A 47 8.99 10.59 -0.94
CA ILE A 47 9.41 11.33 0.26
C ILE A 47 8.60 12.63 0.41
N GLU A 48 8.38 13.38 -0.68
CA GLU A 48 7.60 14.62 -0.63
C GLU A 48 6.11 14.37 -0.34
N PHE A 49 5.57 13.24 -0.78
CA PHE A 49 4.16 12.89 -0.62
C PHE A 49 3.79 12.45 0.82
N ILE A 50 4.75 11.92 1.58
CA ILE A 50 4.57 11.42 2.96
C ILE A 50 4.63 12.58 3.96
#